data_AF-A0A023X6N5-F1
#
_entry.id   AF-A0A023X6N5-F1
#
_cell.length_a   1.000
_cell.length_b   1.000
_cell.length_c   1.000
_cell.angle_alpha   90.00
_cell.angle_beta   90.00
_cell.angle_gamma   90.00
#
_symmetry.space_group_name_H-M   'P 1'
#
loop_
_entity.id
_entity.type
_entity.pdbx_description
1 polymer ?
#
loop_
_entity_poly.entity_id
_entity_poly.type
_entity_poly.pdbx_seq_one_letter_code
_entity_poly.pdbx_strand_id
1 'polypeptide(L)'
;MAEQRVRVVGSGREEPPTDRSVREIVEALRPQLQELTQKQVELAKLELAPVARKGGLATGLLVAGSVFLHLFLVFFSLTGIYLLNQVAGLPLWASGLIVSGILAIIGAVLAGAGASILRGLDPKPHRTIRTFQQNVEWLKGQFRG
;
A
#
# COMPACT_ATOMS: atom_id res chain seq x y z
N MET A 1 51.31 -28.19 65.94
CA MET A 1 50.81 -28.74 64.67
C MET A 1 49.82 -29.85 64.98
N ALA A 2 48.52 -29.62 64.78
CA ALA A 2 47.47 -30.65 64.72
C ALA A 2 46.12 -29.99 64.33
N GLU A 3 45.47 -30.60 63.33
CA GLU A 3 44.02 -30.66 63.03
C GLU A 3 43.26 -29.35 62.73
N GLN A 4 42.99 -28.98 61.47
CA GLN A 4 41.95 -29.53 60.58
C GLN A 4 40.52 -29.45 61.15
N ARG A 5 39.78 -28.38 60.82
CA ARG A 5 38.35 -28.42 60.45
C ARG A 5 37.97 -27.19 59.61
N VAL A 6 38.27 -27.23 58.31
CA VAL A 6 37.54 -26.41 57.34
C VAL A 6 36.16 -27.04 57.21
N ARG A 7 35.14 -26.39 57.77
CA ARG A 7 33.75 -26.78 57.54
C ARG A 7 33.44 -26.52 56.07
N VAL A 8 33.20 -27.61 55.34
CA VAL A 8 32.53 -27.58 54.04
C VAL A 8 31.13 -27.02 54.29
N VAL A 9 30.92 -25.77 53.92
CA VAL A 9 29.60 -25.14 53.89
C VAL A 9 28.79 -25.87 52.84
N GLY A 10 27.58 -26.27 53.27
CA GLY A 10 26.75 -27.26 52.62
C GLY A 10 26.36 -26.93 51.19
N SER A 11 26.31 -28.02 50.42
CA SER A 11 25.43 -28.26 49.27
C SER A 11 24.07 -27.56 49.42
N GLY A 12 23.96 -26.33 48.92
CA GLY A 12 22.70 -25.79 48.45
C GLY A 12 22.43 -26.42 47.09
N ARG A 13 21.36 -27.20 46.99
CA ARG A 13 20.92 -27.85 45.76
C ARG A 13 20.84 -26.81 44.64
N GLU A 14 21.67 -26.95 43.61
CA GLU A 14 21.43 -26.33 42.31
C GLU A 14 20.15 -26.95 41.75
N GLU A 15 19.00 -26.29 41.95
CA GLU A 15 17.84 -26.50 41.09
C GLU A 15 18.24 -26.07 39.66
N PRO A 16 17.89 -26.84 38.62
CA PRO A 16 18.35 -26.59 37.26
C PRO A 16 17.91 -25.18 36.80
N PRO A 17 18.85 -24.23 36.64
CA PRO A 17 18.50 -22.84 36.36
C PRO A 17 18.49 -22.60 34.85
N THR A 18 17.51 -23.14 34.15
CA THR A 18 17.48 -22.96 32.68
C THR A 18 16.13 -22.53 32.11
N ASP A 19 15.00 -22.89 32.71
CA ASP A 19 13.69 -22.51 32.13
C ASP A 19 13.10 -21.21 32.70
N ARG A 20 13.42 -20.87 33.96
CA ARG A 20 12.86 -19.69 34.63
C ARG A 20 13.60 -18.39 34.27
N SER A 21 14.91 -18.47 34.05
CA SER A 21 15.76 -17.33 33.69
C SER A 21 15.52 -16.84 32.25
N VAL A 22 15.29 -17.75 31.30
CA VAL A 22 14.92 -17.40 29.91
C VAL A 22 13.57 -16.67 29.89
N ARG A 23 12.61 -17.13 30.70
CA ARG A 23 11.32 -16.46 30.85
C ARG A 23 11.45 -15.06 31.45
N GLU A 24 12.31 -14.88 32.45
CA GLU A 24 12.58 -13.56 33.04
C GLU A 24 13.28 -12.60 32.06
N ILE A 25 14.22 -13.08 31.23
CA ILE A 25 14.88 -12.24 30.19
C ILE A 25 13.87 -11.81 29.12
N VAL A 26 12.99 -12.73 28.70
CA VAL A 26 11.91 -12.43 27.74
C VAL A 26 10.89 -11.45 28.33
N GLU A 27 10.51 -11.62 29.60
CA GLU A 27 9.64 -10.69 30.32
C GLU A 27 10.30 -9.31 30.48
N ALA A 28 11.61 -9.24 30.69
CA ALA A 28 12.37 -7.99 30.78
C ALA A 28 12.57 -7.28 29.43
N LEU A 29 12.55 -8.01 28.31
CA LEU A 29 12.73 -7.46 26.95
C LEU A 29 11.40 -7.05 26.30
N ARG A 30 10.27 -7.66 26.71
CA ARG A 30 8.92 -7.36 26.19
C ARG A 30 8.58 -5.86 26.22
N PRO A 31 8.87 -5.08 27.28
CA PRO A 31 8.59 -3.64 27.30
C PRO A 31 9.41 -2.87 26.25
N GLN A 32 10.66 -3.25 26.04
CA GLN A 32 11.55 -2.61 25.06
C GLN A 32 11.10 -2.90 23.62
N LEU A 33 10.64 -4.12 23.35
CA LEU A 33 10.04 -4.48 22.05
C LEU A 33 8.72 -3.74 21.80
N GLN A 34 7.90 -3.54 22.84
CA GLN A 34 6.68 -2.73 22.76
C GLN A 34 7.01 -1.27 22.45
N GLU A 35 8.01 -0.70 23.11
CA GLU A 35 8.47 0.67 22.86
C GLU A 35 9.00 0.86 21.42
N LEU A 36 9.81 -0.08 20.92
CA LEU A 36 10.29 -0.06 19.53
C LEU A 36 9.14 -0.15 18.52
N THR A 37 8.16 -1.02 18.77
CA THR A 37 6.99 -1.16 17.91
C THR A 37 6.21 0.15 17.84
N GLN A 38 6.01 0.81 18.98
CA GLN A 38 5.36 2.12 19.05
C GLN A 38 6.14 3.18 18.26
N LYS A 39 7.48 3.22 18.39
CA LYS A 39 8.34 4.14 17.63
C LYS A 39 8.30 3.88 16.13
N GLN A 40 8.28 2.63 15.68
CA GLN A 40 8.14 2.32 14.24
C GLN A 40 6.78 2.73 13.69
N VAL A 41 5.71 2.57 14.47
CA VAL A 41 4.37 3.04 14.09
C VAL A 41 4.36 4.57 14.01
N GLU A 42 4.97 5.27 14.96
CA GLU A 42 5.08 6.73 14.96
C GLU A 42 5.90 7.24 13.77
N LEU A 43 7.05 6.63 13.51
CA LEU A 43 7.90 6.96 12.36
C LEU A 43 7.16 6.69 11.04
N ALA A 44 6.52 5.53 10.90
CA ALA A 44 5.74 5.19 9.72
C ALA A 44 4.58 6.17 9.53
N LYS A 45 3.91 6.61 10.60
CA LYS A 45 2.88 7.67 10.52
C LYS A 45 3.48 8.99 10.03
N LEU A 46 4.65 9.39 10.53
CA LEU A 46 5.32 10.62 10.11
C LEU A 46 5.75 10.59 8.64
N GLU A 47 6.22 9.43 8.15
CA GLU A 47 6.64 9.26 6.76
C GLU A 47 5.45 9.11 5.80
N LEU A 48 4.41 8.37 6.21
CA LEU A 48 3.23 8.12 5.37
C LEU A 48 2.22 9.27 5.41
N ALA A 49 2.13 10.05 6.49
CA ALA A 49 1.21 11.19 6.57
C ALA A 49 1.36 12.20 5.41
N PRO A 50 2.58 12.68 5.05
CA PRO A 50 2.73 13.59 3.92
C PRO A 50 2.39 12.93 2.58
N VAL A 51 2.69 11.64 2.41
CA VAL A 51 2.33 10.87 1.21
C VAL A 51 0.81 10.74 1.09
N ALA A 52 0.14 10.36 2.17
CA ALA A 52 -1.31 10.23 2.24
C ALA A 52 -2.00 11.59 2.00
N ARG A 53 -1.51 12.67 2.62
CA ARG A 53 -2.07 14.01 2.42
C ARG A 53 -1.90 14.50 0.99
N LYS A 54 -0.70 14.39 0.41
CA LYS A 54 -0.43 14.83 -0.96
C LYS A 54 -1.16 13.96 -1.97
N GLY A 55 -1.14 12.64 -1.79
CA GLY A 55 -1.87 11.69 -2.62
C GLY A 55 -3.39 11.91 -2.55
N GLY A 56 -3.91 12.15 -1.35
CA GLY A 56 -5.33 12.48 -1.13
C GLY A 56 -5.74 13.80 -1.80
N LEU A 57 -4.94 14.86 -1.66
CA LEU A 57 -5.18 16.15 -2.34
C LEU A 57 -5.11 16.01 -3.86
N ALA A 58 -4.09 15.32 -4.38
CA ALA A 58 -3.95 15.11 -5.82
C ALA A 58 -5.14 14.32 -6.39
N THR A 59 -5.53 13.23 -5.71
CA THR A 59 -6.69 12.42 -6.11
C THR A 59 -7.98 13.24 -6.02
N GLY A 60 -8.16 14.01 -4.95
CA GLY A 60 -9.33 14.88 -4.77
C GLY A 60 -9.44 15.95 -5.87
N LEU A 61 -8.32 16.61 -6.22
CA LEU A 61 -8.27 17.59 -7.30
C LEU A 61 -8.54 16.95 -8.67
N LEU A 62 -8.01 15.76 -8.94
CA LEU A 62 -8.28 15.04 -10.18
C LEU A 62 -9.75 14.63 -10.31
N VAL A 63 -10.36 14.13 -9.23
CA VAL A 63 -11.79 13.78 -9.21
C VAL A 63 -12.64 15.04 -9.42
N ALA A 64 -12.40 16.11 -8.67
CA ALA A 64 -13.12 17.37 -8.82
C ALA A 64 -12.95 17.95 -10.23
N GLY A 65 -11.72 18.03 -10.74
CA GLY A 65 -11.41 18.49 -12.08
C GLY A 65 -12.10 17.66 -13.16
N SER A 66 -12.17 16.34 -12.99
CA SER A 66 -12.88 15.45 -13.91
C SER A 66 -14.38 15.73 -13.95
N VAL A 67 -15.01 16.05 -12.81
CA VAL A 67 -16.42 16.46 -12.76
C VAL A 67 -16.65 17.77 -13.51
N PHE A 68 -15.82 18.79 -13.29
CA PHE A 68 -15.93 20.06 -14.00
C PHE A 68 -15.67 19.91 -15.51
N LEU A 69 -14.68 19.11 -15.92
CA LEU A 69 -14.43 18.79 -17.32
C LEU A 69 -15.59 18.04 -17.96
N HIS A 70 -16.23 17.13 -17.22
CA HIS A 70 -17.43 16.44 -17.70
C HIS A 70 -18.59 17.42 -17.93
N LEU A 71 -18.85 18.32 -16.99
CA LEU A 71 -19.88 19.36 -17.15
C LEU A 71 -19.56 20.29 -18.33
N PHE A 72 -18.31 20.71 -18.48
CA PHE A 72 -17.85 21.47 -19.64
C PHE A 72 -18.14 20.71 -20.94
N LEU A 73 -17.83 19.41 -21.00
CA LEU A 73 -18.07 18.59 -22.19
C LEU A 73 -19.55 18.50 -22.54
N VAL A 74 -20.44 18.41 -21.54
CA VAL A 74 -21.90 18.44 -21.75
C VAL A 74 -22.33 19.76 -22.37
N PHE A 75 -21.95 20.90 -21.79
CA PHE A 75 -22.31 22.21 -22.34
C PHE A 75 -21.69 22.45 -23.72
N PHE A 76 -20.43 22.07 -23.90
CA PHE A 76 -19.74 22.16 -25.18
C PHE A 76 -20.44 21.32 -26.26
N SER A 77 -20.96 20.14 -25.90
CA SER A 77 -21.75 19.30 -26.81
C SER A 77 -23.05 19.99 -27.22
N LEU A 78 -23.78 20.59 -26.27
CA LEU A 78 -24.99 21.35 -26.58
C LEU A 78 -24.70 22.53 -27.50
N THR A 79 -23.61 23.27 -27.23
CA THR A 79 -23.14 24.35 -28.11
C THR A 79 -22.81 23.84 -29.51
N GLY A 80 -22.10 22.71 -29.62
CA GLY A 80 -21.77 22.08 -30.90
C GLY A 80 -23.00 21.63 -31.68
N ILE A 81 -23.99 21.03 -31.00
CA ILE A 81 -25.27 20.61 -31.62
C ILE A 81 -26.01 21.84 -32.15
N TYR A 82 -26.11 22.90 -31.34
CA TYR A 82 -26.76 24.14 -31.74
C TYR A 82 -26.04 24.79 -32.93
N LEU A 83 -24.70 24.85 -32.90
CA LEU A 83 -23.91 25.41 -33.98
C LEU A 83 -24.08 24.64 -35.29
N LEU A 84 -24.06 23.31 -35.26
CA LEU A 84 -24.31 22.47 -36.43
C LEU A 84 -25.74 22.66 -36.98
N ASN A 85 -26.72 22.82 -36.09
CA ASN A 85 -28.10 23.09 -36.51
C ASN A 85 -28.22 24.44 -37.24
N GLN A 86 -27.63 25.50 -36.68
CA GLN A 86 -27.77 26.85 -37.21
C GLN A 86 -26.88 27.14 -38.42
N VAL A 87 -25.64 26.65 -38.41
CA VAL A 87 -24.65 26.98 -39.46
C VAL A 87 -24.71 26.00 -40.61
N ALA A 88 -24.87 24.71 -40.34
CA ALA A 88 -24.95 23.68 -41.38
C ALA A 88 -26.39 23.35 -41.80
N GLY A 89 -27.40 23.98 -41.18
CA GLY A 89 -28.82 23.76 -41.49
C GLY A 89 -29.31 22.34 -41.14
N LEU A 90 -28.54 21.59 -40.35
CA LEU A 90 -28.88 20.21 -39.99
C LEU A 90 -30.03 20.19 -38.98
N PRO A 91 -30.98 19.24 -39.07
CA PRO A 91 -31.98 19.07 -38.03
C PRO A 91 -31.31 18.65 -36.71
N LEU A 92 -31.88 19.04 -35.57
CA LEU A 92 -31.31 18.80 -34.24
C LEU A 92 -30.94 17.34 -33.97
N TRP A 93 -31.73 16.38 -34.47
CA TRP A 93 -31.45 14.96 -34.32
C TRP A 93 -30.16 14.55 -35.03
N ALA A 94 -29.89 15.09 -36.23
CA ALA A 94 -28.69 14.76 -37.00
C ALA A 94 -27.45 15.41 -36.37
N SER A 95 -27.53 16.66 -35.94
CA SER A 95 -26.47 17.35 -35.20
C SER A 95 -26.12 16.60 -33.90
N GLY A 96 -27.14 16.14 -33.17
CA GLY A 96 -26.99 15.32 -31.98
C GLY A 96 -26.27 14.00 -32.23
N LEU A 97 -26.63 13.28 -33.30
CA LEU A 97 -25.97 12.03 -33.68
C LEU A 97 -24.50 12.22 -34.08
N ILE A 98 -24.17 13.32 -34.77
CA ILE A 98 -22.78 13.61 -35.14
C ILE A 98 -21.93 13.88 -33.90
N VAL A 99 -22.38 14.78 -33.02
CA VAL A 99 -21.64 15.13 -31.80
C VAL A 99 -21.51 13.92 -30.86
N SER A 100 -22.59 13.18 -30.64
CA SER A 100 -22.54 11.96 -29.82
C SER A 100 -21.69 10.86 -30.45
N GLY A 101 -21.71 10.70 -31.77
CA GLY A 101 -20.85 9.76 -32.49
C GLY A 101 -19.36 10.08 -32.32
N ILE A 102 -18.98 11.35 -32.41
CA ILE A 102 -17.60 11.80 -32.14
C ILE A 102 -17.19 11.47 -30.71
N LEU A 103 -18.05 11.78 -29.72
CA LEU A 103 -17.78 11.47 -28.31
C LEU A 103 -17.71 9.96 -28.05
N ALA A 104 -18.53 9.16 -28.71
CA ALA A 104 -18.50 7.70 -28.60
C ALA A 104 -17.18 7.12 -29.09
N ILE A 105 -16.65 7.63 -30.21
CA ILE A 105 -15.33 7.21 -30.74
C ILE A 105 -14.23 7.59 -29.75
N ILE A 106 -14.21 8.83 -29.28
CA ILE A 106 -13.22 9.30 -28.28
C ILE A 106 -13.31 8.43 -27.02
N GLY A 107 -14.52 8.21 -26.51
CA GLY A 107 -14.77 7.38 -25.33
C GLY A 107 -14.30 5.94 -25.51
N ALA A 108 -14.55 5.32 -26.67
CA ALA A 108 -14.09 3.98 -26.97
C ALA A 108 -12.55 3.88 -26.99
N VAL A 109 -11.86 4.88 -27.57
CA VAL A 109 -10.39 4.94 -27.57
C VAL A 109 -9.84 5.10 -26.15
N LEU A 110 -10.38 6.02 -25.35
CA LEU A 110 -9.94 6.23 -23.97
C LEU A 110 -10.19 4.98 -23.10
N ALA A 111 -11.37 4.36 -23.23
CA ALA A 111 -11.70 3.14 -22.50
C ALA A 111 -10.79 1.98 -22.90
N GLY A 112 -10.51 1.83 -24.20
CA GLY A 112 -9.58 0.82 -24.72
C GLY A 112 -8.16 1.03 -24.22
N ALA A 113 -7.65 2.27 -24.26
CA ALA A 113 -6.32 2.62 -23.75
C ALA A 113 -6.22 2.36 -22.24
N GLY A 114 -7.20 2.81 -21.46
CA GLY A 114 -7.26 2.56 -20.02
C GLY A 114 -7.29 1.07 -19.68
N ALA A 115 -8.13 0.30 -20.37
CA ALA A 115 -8.18 -1.15 -20.21
C ALA A 115 -6.84 -1.82 -20.57
N SER A 116 -6.16 -1.36 -21.62
CA SER A 116 -4.84 -1.86 -22.00
C SER A 116 -3.79 -1.59 -20.93
N ILE A 117 -3.79 -0.40 -20.34
CA ILE A 117 -2.88 -0.04 -19.25
C ILE A 117 -3.14 -0.96 -18.05
N LEU A 118 -4.40 -1.11 -17.64
CA LEU A 118 -4.77 -1.97 -16.50
C LEU A 118 -4.37 -3.43 -16.72
N ARG A 119 -4.51 -3.94 -17.95
CA ARG A 119 -4.08 -5.31 -18.30
C ARG A 119 -2.56 -5.49 -18.26
N GLY A 120 -1.79 -4.42 -18.45
CA GLY A 120 -0.32 -4.43 -18.40
C GLY A 120 0.26 -4.27 -17.00
N LEU A 121 -0.54 -3.92 -15.99
CA LEU A 121 -0.09 -3.85 -14.61
C LEU A 121 -0.02 -5.25 -14.03
N ASP A 122 1.19 -5.72 -13.69
CA ASP A 122 1.38 -6.94 -12.91
C ASP A 122 1.20 -6.61 -11.41
N PRO A 123 0.10 -7.05 -10.77
CA PRO A 123 -0.18 -6.70 -9.38
C PRO A 123 0.75 -7.42 -8.40
N LYS A 124 1.56 -8.40 -8.84
CA LYS A 124 2.47 -9.11 -7.94
C LYS A 124 3.78 -8.35 -7.77
N PRO A 125 4.17 -8.01 -6.54
CA PRO A 125 5.49 -7.45 -6.26
C PRO A 125 6.54 -8.57 -6.34
N HIS A 126 7.04 -8.82 -7.56
CA HIS A 126 7.97 -9.91 -7.87
C HIS A 126 9.24 -9.88 -7.03
N ARG A 127 9.78 -8.69 -6.77
CA ARG A 127 10.98 -8.53 -5.93
C ARG A 127 10.69 -8.91 -4.48
N THR A 128 9.60 -8.41 -3.92
CA THR A 128 9.19 -8.72 -2.54
C THR A 128 8.97 -10.23 -2.37
N ILE A 129 8.29 -10.88 -3.32
CA ILE A 129 8.06 -12.32 -3.29
C ILE A 129 9.38 -13.10 -3.37
N ARG A 130 10.32 -12.70 -4.25
CA ARG A 130 11.65 -13.34 -4.34
C ARG A 130 12.46 -13.20 -3.04
N THR A 131 12.48 -12.02 -2.44
CA THR A 131 13.21 -11.81 -1.18
C THR A 131 12.60 -12.64 -0.05
N PHE A 132 11.27 -12.75 0.02
CA PHE A 132 10.60 -13.64 0.98
C PHE A 132 10.94 -15.12 0.73
N GLN A 133 10.96 -15.58 -0.52
CA GLN A 133 11.34 -16.96 -0.85
C GLN A 133 12.78 -17.27 -0.43
N GLN A 134 13.73 -16.38 -0.74
CA GLN A 134 15.14 -16.52 -0.34
C GLN A 134 15.30 -16.60 1.18
N ASN A 135 14.56 -15.78 1.93
CA ASN A 135 14.60 -15.80 3.39
C ASN A 135 14.06 -17.11 3.97
N VAL A 136 12.98 -17.65 3.39
CA VAL A 136 12.41 -18.94 3.80
C VAL A 136 13.36 -20.10 3.48
N GLU A 137 14.04 -20.04 2.34
CA GLU A 137 14.98 -21.06 1.89
C GLU A 137 16.25 -21.08 2.75
N TRP A 138 16.77 -19.90 3.10
CA TRP A 138 17.86 -19.75 4.06
C TRP A 138 17.49 -20.31 5.45
N LEU A 139 16.29 -19.97 5.96
CA LEU A 139 15.79 -20.50 7.23
C LEU A 139 15.67 -22.03 7.21
N LYS A 140 15.13 -22.62 6.14
CA LYS A 140 15.00 -24.08 6.00
C LYS A 140 16.35 -24.79 5.92
N GLY A 141 17.35 -24.17 5.29
CA GLY A 141 18.72 -24.71 5.25
C GLY A 141 19.34 -24.82 6.63
N GLN A 142 19.08 -23.85 7.50
CA GLN A 142 19.62 -23.82 8.86
C GLN A 142 19.01 -24.86 9.82
N PHE A 143 17.82 -25.38 9.54
CA PHE A 143 17.20 -26.46 10.34
C PHE A 143 17.49 -27.87 9.83
N ARG A 144 18.21 -28.02 8.70
CA ARG A 144 18.58 -29.32 8.10
C ARG A 144 20.06 -29.69 8.24
N GLY A 145 20.89 -28.80 8.80
CA GLY A 145 22.28 -29.07 9.18
C GLY A 145 22.43 -29.03 10.69
#